data_AF-A0A4D6L6D4-F1
#
_entry.id   AF-A0A4D6L6D4-F1
#
_cell.length_a   1.000
_cell.length_b   1.000
_cell.length_c   1.000
_cell.angle_alpha   90.00
_cell.angle_beta   90.00
_cell.angle_gamma   90.00
#
_symmetry.space_group_name_H-M   'P 1'
#
loop_
_entity.id
_entity.type
_entity.pdbx_description
1 polymer ?
#
loop_
_entity_poly.entity_id
_entity_poly.type
_entity_poly.pdbx_seq_one_letter_code
_entity_poly.pdbx_strand_id
1 'polypeptide(L)'
;MEELIDVIESTTPDKFTPRIVERKEDYIRVEYQSSILRFVDDVEFWFRPGKGYTVEYRSASRVGNFDFDLNRKRIKALRQELEKKGWASQDTI
;
A
#
# COMPACT_ATOMS: atom_id res chain seq x y z
N MET A 1 -9.77 -8.01 2.35
CA MET A 1 -9.58 -6.66 2.92
C MET A 1 -8.89 -6.72 4.27
N GLU A 2 -9.40 -7.49 5.24
CA GLU A 2 -8.79 -7.56 6.58
C GLU A 2 -7.31 -7.96 6.57
N GLU A 3 -6.92 -8.96 5.76
CA GLU A 3 -5.51 -9.36 5.64
C GLU A 3 -4.60 -8.24 5.10
N LEU A 4 -5.13 -7.39 4.20
CA LEU A 4 -4.40 -6.23 3.70
C LEU A 4 -4.19 -5.20 4.82
N ILE A 5 -5.22 -4.95 5.62
CA ILE A 5 -5.14 -4.04 6.78
C ILE A 5 -4.11 -4.57 7.78
N ASP A 6 -4.16 -5.85 8.12
CA ASP A 6 -3.20 -6.50 9.01
C ASP A 6 -1.76 -6.35 8.50
N VAL A 7 -1.51 -6.57 7.20
CA VAL A 7 -0.19 -6.32 6.59
C VAL A 7 0.21 -4.85 6.68
N ILE A 8 -0.70 -3.92 6.36
CA ILE A 8 -0.41 -2.48 6.42
C ILE A 8 -0.01 -2.08 7.85
N GLU A 9 -0.75 -2.51 8.86
CA GLU A 9 -0.52 -2.12 10.25
C GLU A 9 0.70 -2.81 10.88
N SER A 10 1.00 -4.04 10.46
CA SER A 10 2.16 -4.81 10.95
C SER A 10 3.48 -4.50 10.23
N THR A 11 3.43 -3.78 9.10
CA THR A 11 4.62 -3.47 8.29
C THR A 11 4.97 -1.97 8.35
N THR A 12 6.21 -1.66 8.74
CA THR A 12 6.75 -0.30 8.72
C THR A 12 7.88 -0.15 7.70
N PRO A 13 7.59 -0.15 6.38
CA PRO A 13 8.61 -0.06 5.35
C PRO A 13 9.32 1.29 5.42
N ASP A 14 10.65 1.28 5.27
CA ASP A 14 11.50 2.48 5.26
C ASP A 14 11.36 3.41 6.49
N LYS A 15 10.90 2.88 7.62
CA LYS A 15 10.58 3.64 8.85
C LYS A 15 9.45 4.66 8.67
N PHE A 16 8.55 4.43 7.72
CA PHE A 16 7.33 5.21 7.61
C PHE A 16 6.25 4.57 8.48
N THR A 17 5.50 5.40 9.19
CA THR A 17 4.34 4.97 9.97
C THR A 17 3.10 4.99 9.06
N PRO A 18 2.42 3.84 8.88
CA PRO A 18 1.16 3.80 8.16
C PRO A 18 0.02 4.40 9.01
N ARG A 19 -0.89 5.09 8.35
CA ARG A 19 -2.16 5.55 8.92
C ARG A 19 -3.27 5.35 7.90
N ILE A 20 -4.21 4.47 8.20
CA ILE A 20 -5.43 4.34 7.39
C ILE A 20 -6.27 5.59 7.64
N VAL A 21 -6.50 6.36 6.57
CA VAL A 21 -7.22 7.64 6.62
C VAL A 21 -8.57 7.58 5.93
N GLU A 22 -8.80 6.54 5.13
CA GLU A 22 -10.09 6.27 4.52
C GLU A 22 -10.31 4.77 4.37
N ARG A 23 -11.49 4.31 4.77
CA ARG A 23 -11.92 2.93 4.62
C ARG A 23 -13.37 2.90 4.16
N LYS A 24 -13.60 2.25 3.02
CA LYS A 24 -14.91 1.97 2.42
C LYS A 24 -15.02 0.45 2.22
N GLU A 25 -16.15 0.00 1.70
CA GLU A 25 -16.39 -1.42 1.41
C GLU A 25 -15.41 -1.99 0.38
N ASP A 26 -15.02 -1.18 -0.61
CA ASP A 26 -14.19 -1.58 -1.75
C ASP A 26 -12.89 -0.77 -1.87
N TYR A 27 -12.56 0.07 -0.89
CA TYR A 27 -11.45 1.01 -1.01
C TYR A 27 -10.77 1.31 0.34
N ILE A 28 -9.45 1.42 0.31
CA ILE A 28 -8.63 1.85 1.43
C ILE A 28 -7.63 2.89 0.96
N ARG A 29 -7.48 3.98 1.70
CA ARG A 29 -6.37 4.93 1.56
C ARG A 29 -5.53 4.96 2.83
N VAL A 30 -4.23 4.83 2.63
CA VAL A 30 -3.21 4.83 3.68
C VAL A 30 -2.24 5.97 3.44
N GLU A 31 -1.99 6.76 4.48
CA GLU A 31 -0.90 7.72 4.50
C GLU A 31 0.32 7.07 5.17
N TYR A 32 1.44 7.08 4.47
CA TYR A 32 2.74 6.70 5.03
C TYR A 32 3.50 7.98 5.35
N GLN A 33 3.80 8.20 6.63
CA GLN A 33 4.52 9.38 7.08
C GLN A 33 5.95 9.04 7.50
N SER A 34 6.94 9.76 6.98
CA SER A 34 8.34 9.61 7.40
C SER A 34 8.58 10.24 8.77
N SER A 35 9.27 9.52 9.65
CA SER A 35 9.49 9.98 11.04
C SER A 35 10.42 11.20 11.15
N ILE A 36 11.29 11.44 10.16
CA ILE A 36 12.34 12.47 10.23
C ILE A 36 11.96 13.72 9.42
N LEU A 37 11.57 13.52 8.16
CA LEU A 37 11.36 14.62 7.21
C LEU A 37 9.88 14.99 7.04
N ARG A 38 8.97 14.28 7.71
CA ARG A 38 7.51 14.48 7.65
C ARG A 38 6.94 14.45 6.22
N PHE A 39 7.62 13.74 5.32
CA PHE A 39 7.07 13.43 4.00
C PHE A 39 5.88 12.50 4.17
N VAL A 40 4.86 12.75 3.36
CA VAL A 40 3.64 11.95 3.34
C VAL A 40 3.46 11.42 1.93
N ASP A 41 3.34 10.10 1.85
CA ASP A 41 2.99 9.38 0.64
C ASP A 41 1.60 8.75 0.83
N ASP A 42 0.78 8.75 -0.20
CA ASP A 42 -0.49 8.05 -0.23
C ASP A 42 -0.32 6.70 -0.93
N VAL A 43 -0.87 5.65 -0.32
CA VAL A 43 -1.13 4.37 -0.98
C VAL A 43 -2.62 4.11 -0.96
N GLU A 44 -3.20 3.95 -2.14
CA GLU A 44 -4.61 3.67 -2.34
C GLU A 44 -4.75 2.22 -2.83
N PHE A 45 -5.74 1.50 -2.29
CA PHE A 45 -6.10 0.15 -2.71
C PHE A 45 -7.57 0.11 -3.10
N TRP A 46 -7.87 -0.42 -4.28
CA TRP A 46 -9.22 -0.55 -4.80
C TRP A 46 -9.56 -2.01 -5.12
N PHE A 47 -10.63 -2.51 -4.50
CA PHE A 47 -11.16 -3.86 -4.65
C PHE A 47 -12.25 -3.82 -5.73
N ARG A 48 -11.90 -4.15 -6.98
CA ARG A 48 -12.82 -4.00 -8.11
C ARG A 48 -14.07 -4.88 -7.95
N PRO A 49 -15.29 -4.31 -8.02
CA PRO A 49 -16.50 -5.11 -8.02
C PRO A 49 -16.62 -5.96 -9.29
N GLY A 50 -17.05 -7.21 -9.14
CA GLY A 50 -17.48 -8.08 -10.24
C GLY A 50 -16.39 -8.81 -11.06
N LYS A 51 -15.10 -8.47 -10.95
CA LYS A 51 -14.00 -9.17 -11.64
C LYS A 51 -12.95 -9.71 -10.66
N GLY A 52 -13.20 -10.91 -10.14
CA GLY A 52 -12.24 -11.65 -9.30
C GLY A 52 -11.90 -10.92 -8.00
N TYR A 53 -10.99 -11.52 -7.22
CA TYR A 53 -10.47 -10.94 -5.98
C TYR A 53 -9.25 -10.04 -6.24
N THR A 54 -9.21 -9.34 -7.38
CA THR A 54 -8.07 -8.49 -7.75
C THR A 54 -8.14 -7.15 -7.03
N VAL A 55 -7.03 -6.79 -6.40
CA VAL A 55 -6.84 -5.48 -5.77
C VAL A 55 -5.90 -4.65 -6.63
N GLU A 56 -6.38 -3.50 -7.08
CA GLU A 56 -5.53 -2.50 -7.72
C GLU A 56 -4.95 -1.57 -6.67
N TYR A 57 -3.80 -0.98 -6.99
CA TYR A 57 -3.18 0.00 -6.10
C TYR A 57 -2.64 1.20 -6.87
N ARG A 58 -2.53 2.32 -6.16
CA ARG A 58 -1.78 3.50 -6.56
C ARG A 58 -0.88 3.91 -5.39
N SER A 59 0.37 4.26 -5.68
CA SER A 59 1.32 4.77 -4.69
C SER A 59 1.90 6.09 -5.20
N ALA A 60 1.79 7.16 -4.43
CA ALA A 60 2.19 8.49 -4.87
C ALA A 60 2.68 9.36 -3.69
N SER A 61 3.79 10.07 -3.90
CA SER A 61 4.26 11.09 -2.98
C SER A 61 3.49 12.40 -3.12
N ARG A 62 3.22 13.09 -2.02
CA ARG A 62 2.56 14.42 -2.04
C ARG A 62 3.48 15.56 -2.44
N VAL A 63 4.78 15.40 -2.26
CA VAL A 63 5.78 16.45 -2.48
C VAL A 63 6.94 15.90 -3.30
N GLY A 64 7.16 16.54 -4.46
CA GLY A 64 8.27 16.22 -5.36
C GLY A 64 8.04 14.96 -6.22
N ASN A 65 8.77 14.88 -7.33
CA ASN A 65 8.75 13.73 -8.25
C ASN A 65 9.95 12.78 -8.05
N PHE A 66 10.80 13.05 -7.04
CA PHE A 66 12.01 12.27 -6.77
C PHE A 66 11.71 11.20 -5.71
N ASP A 67 11.36 10.02 -6.19
CA ASP A 67 10.85 8.91 -5.37
C ASP A 67 11.94 8.19 -4.54
N PHE A 68 13.24 8.27 -4.93
CA PHE A 68 14.31 7.41 -4.37
C PHE A 68 13.92 5.91 -4.29
N ASP A 69 12.99 5.49 -5.16
CA ASP A 69 12.30 4.21 -5.16
C ASP A 69 11.57 3.83 -3.86
N LEU A 70 11.26 4.78 -2.96
CA LEU A 70 10.61 4.51 -1.68
C LEU A 70 9.18 3.98 -1.88
N ASN A 71 8.40 4.57 -2.78
CA ASN A 71 7.05 4.08 -3.10
C ASN A 71 7.10 2.66 -3.66
N ARG A 72 8.07 2.39 -4.54
CA ARG A 72 8.28 1.04 -5.13
C ARG A 72 8.68 0.03 -4.07
N LYS A 73 9.63 0.37 -3.18
CA LYS A 73 10.09 -0.50 -2.09
C LYS A 73 8.95 -0.81 -1.13
N ARG A 74 8.14 0.19 -0.78
CA ARG A 74 6.95 0.03 0.05
C ARG A 74 5.97 -0.95 -0.54
N ILE A 75 5.58 -0.77 -1.80
CA ILE A 75 4.67 -1.70 -2.48
C ILE A 75 5.27 -3.11 -2.53
N LYS A 76 6.57 -3.23 -2.82
CA LYS A 76 7.24 -4.53 -2.82
C LYS A 76 7.19 -5.21 -1.45
N ALA A 77 7.44 -4.48 -0.36
CA ALA A 77 7.38 -5.00 1.00
C ALA A 77 5.97 -5.48 1.37
N LEU A 78 4.94 -4.66 1.13
CA LEU A 78 3.55 -5.04 1.37
C LEU A 78 3.17 -6.29 0.57
N ARG A 79 3.55 -6.34 -0.71
CA ARG A 79 3.33 -7.49 -1.59
C ARG A 79 3.98 -8.77 -1.06
N GLN A 80 5.21 -8.70 -0.55
CA GLN A 80 5.90 -9.86 0.01
C GLN A 80 5.21 -10.39 1.28
N GLU A 81 4.69 -9.51 2.14
CA GLU A 81 3.92 -9.94 3.32
C GLU A 81 2.56 -10.53 2.94
N LEU A 82 1.90 -9.97 1.93
CA LEU A 82 0.66 -10.52 1.37
C LEU A 82 0.88 -11.89 0.71
N GLU A 83 1.99 -12.09 0.01
CA GLU A 83 2.36 -13.38 -0.60
C GLU A 83 2.47 -14.50 0.45
N LYS A 84 3.00 -14.19 1.66
CA LYS A 84 3.02 -15.14 2.78
C LYS A 84 1.62 -15.52 3.27
N LYS A 85 0.62 -14.68 3.02
CA LYS A 85 -0.80 -14.91 3.32
C LYS A 85 -1.56 -15.55 2.14
N GLY A 86 -0.87 -15.95 1.08
CA GLY A 86 -1.48 -16.64 -0.08
C GLY A 86 -1.98 -15.70 -1.18
N TRP A 87 -1.68 -14.41 -1.12
CA TRP A 87 -1.94 -13.49 -2.22
C TRP A 87 -0.95 -13.74 -3.35
N ALA A 88 -1.37 -13.45 -4.59
CA ALA A 88 -0.50 -13.51 -5.75
C ALA A 88 -0.58 -12.20 -6.53
N SER A 89 0.55 -11.80 -7.10
CA SER A 89 0.54 -10.74 -8.11
C SER A 89 -0.11 -11.29 -9.37
N GLN A 90 -0.99 -10.53 -10.00
CA GLN A 90 -1.52 -10.93 -11.30
C GLN A 90 -0.36 -10.85 -12.31
N ASP A 91 0.01 -11.98 -12.92
CA ASP A 91 1.04 -12.01 -13.95
C ASP A 91 0.64 -11.02 -15.05
N THR A 92 1.52 -10.05 -15.30
CA THR A 92 1.36 -9.16 -16.46
C THR A 92 1.75 -10.00 -17.68
N ILE A 93 0.74 -10.55 -18.36
CA ILE A 93 0.90 -11.22 -19.66
C ILE A 93 1.45 -10.21 -20.67
#